data_AF-A0A3B9ST27-F1
#
_entry.id   AF-A0A3B9ST27-F1
#
_cell.length_a   1.000
_cell.length_b   1.000
_cell.length_c   1.000
_cell.angle_alpha   90.00
_cell.angle_beta   90.00
_cell.angle_gamma   90.00
#
_symmetry.space_group_name_H-M   'P 1'
#
loop_
_entity.id
_entity.type
_entity.pdbx_description
1 polymer ?
#
loop_
_entity_poly.entity_id
_entity_poly.type
_entity_poly.pdbx_seq_one_letter_code
_entity_poly.pdbx_strand_id
1 'polypeptide(L)'
;MSIAEELLNTLRQLNVNVGVKGDKLTINAPKGVITPALKNKLLANKKDLVDYLRSNSPKVKPQDPHKEFHALLLDTFREIDLYRFTDYPLAWAKKHGHTDISLAMFRAETNLNGAVLEKHLEEAKYWAGKLVKAYRELYEAKNTLGGEGDN
;
A
#
# COMPACT_ATOMS: atom_id res chain seq x y z
N MET A 1 10.22 -6.60 -32.84
CA MET A 1 8.90 -6.58 -32.18
C MET A 1 8.70 -7.92 -31.50
N SER A 2 8.14 -7.93 -30.30
CA SER A 2 7.88 -9.17 -29.56
C SER A 2 6.47 -9.71 -29.86
N ILE A 3 6.25 -11.02 -29.72
CA ILE A 3 4.92 -11.64 -29.90
C ILE A 3 3.87 -10.98 -28.97
N ALA A 4 4.27 -10.61 -27.75
CA ALA A 4 3.42 -9.90 -26.80
C ALA A 4 2.99 -8.50 -27.31
N GLU A 5 3.91 -7.77 -27.93
CA GLU A 5 3.66 -6.44 -28.49
C GLU A 5 2.72 -6.49 -29.69
N GLU A 6 2.93 -7.43 -30.61
CA GLU A 6 2.07 -7.63 -31.79
C GLU A 6 0.65 -8.03 -31.38
N LEU A 7 0.52 -8.90 -30.39
CA LEU A 7 -0.77 -9.32 -29.85
C LEU A 7 -1.50 -8.16 -29.15
N LEU A 8 -0.80 -7.35 -28.36
CA LEU A 8 -1.37 -6.17 -27.71
C LEU A 8 -1.82 -5.11 -28.72
N ASN A 9 -1.05 -4.89 -29.79
CA ASN A 9 -1.44 -3.97 -30.87
C ASN A 9 -2.70 -4.45 -31.59
N THR A 10 -2.80 -5.75 -31.87
CA THR A 10 -4.01 -6.35 -32.46
C THR A 10 -5.22 -6.17 -31.54
N LEU A 11 -5.05 -6.38 -30.23
CA LEU A 11 -6.11 -6.21 -29.23
C LEU A 11 -6.58 -4.75 -29.13
N ARG A 12 -5.65 -3.79 -29.17
CA ARG A 12 -5.99 -2.36 -29.18
C ARG A 12 -6.81 -1.96 -30.41
N GLN A 13 -6.47 -2.49 -31.59
CA GLN A 13 -7.25 -2.28 -32.82
C GLN A 13 -8.69 -2.82 -32.69
N LEU A 14 -8.87 -3.90 -31.92
CA LEU A 14 -10.17 -4.48 -31.60
C LEU A 14 -10.87 -3.80 -30.41
N ASN A 15 -10.34 -2.67 -29.94
CA ASN A 15 -10.82 -1.95 -28.75
C ASN A 15 -10.84 -2.81 -27.47
N VAL A 16 -9.92 -3.77 -27.38
CA VAL A 16 -9.71 -4.63 -26.22
C VAL A 16 -8.56 -4.07 -25.39
N ASN A 17 -8.86 -3.68 -24.16
CA ASN A 17 -7.89 -3.24 -23.18
C ASN A 17 -7.43 -4.41 -22.33
N VAL A 18 -6.13 -4.67 -22.30
CA VAL A 18 -5.52 -5.70 -21.47
C VAL A 18 -4.59 -5.05 -20.46
N GLY A 19 -4.75 -5.42 -19.19
CA GLY A 19 -3.92 -4.97 -18.08
C GLY A 19 -3.46 -6.13 -17.20
N VAL A 20 -2.73 -5.80 -16.15
CA VAL A 20 -2.24 -6.77 -15.15
C VAL A 20 -2.69 -6.30 -13.77
N LYS A 21 -3.26 -7.22 -12.96
CA LYS A 21 -3.55 -7.03 -11.53
C LYS A 21 -2.88 -8.15 -10.74
N GLY A 22 -1.76 -7.85 -10.09
CA GLY A 22 -0.89 -8.87 -9.48
C GLY A 22 -0.34 -9.81 -10.54
N ASP A 23 -0.61 -11.11 -10.44
CA ASP A 23 -0.22 -12.14 -11.42
C ASP A 23 -1.34 -12.50 -12.43
N LYS A 24 -2.42 -11.72 -12.46
CA LYS A 24 -3.59 -11.99 -13.32
C LYS A 24 -3.69 -10.96 -14.44
N LEU A 25 -4.00 -11.44 -15.64
CA LEU A 25 -4.40 -10.58 -16.76
C LEU A 25 -5.83 -10.11 -16.53
N THR A 26 -6.04 -8.80 -16.62
CA THR A 26 -7.37 -8.19 -16.70
C THR A 26 -7.66 -7.86 -18.15
N ILE A 27 -8.85 -8.22 -18.62
CA ILE A 27 -9.25 -8.01 -20.02
C ILE A 27 -10.58 -7.26 -19.98
N ASN A 28 -10.60 -6.07 -20.55
CA ASN A 28 -11.79 -5.28 -20.78
C ASN A 28 -12.03 -5.24 -22.29
N ALA A 29 -13.11 -5.86 -22.73
CA ALA A 29 -13.43 -6.03 -24.14
C ALA A 29 -14.90 -5.74 -24.40
N PRO A 30 -15.25 -5.18 -25.57
CA PRO A 30 -16.63 -5.08 -26.01
C PRO A 30 -17.29 -6.46 -26.10
N LYS A 31 -18.60 -6.52 -25.88
CA LYS A 31 -19.36 -7.78 -25.96
C LYS A 31 -19.17 -8.43 -27.33
N GLY A 32 -18.81 -9.72 -27.33
CA GLY A 32 -18.64 -10.52 -28.55
C GLY A 32 -17.25 -10.46 -29.21
N VAL A 33 -16.35 -9.58 -28.77
CA VAL A 33 -15.00 -9.45 -29.36
C VAL A 33 -14.04 -10.55 -28.88
N ILE A 34 -14.23 -11.04 -27.66
CA ILE A 34 -13.45 -12.17 -27.12
C ILE A 34 -13.98 -13.47 -27.71
N THR A 35 -13.46 -13.84 -28.88
CA THR A 35 -13.72 -15.15 -29.48
C THR A 35 -12.93 -16.25 -28.75
N PRO A 36 -13.37 -17.53 -28.81
CA PRO A 36 -12.61 -18.64 -28.24
C PRO A 36 -11.18 -18.74 -28.78
N ALA A 37 -10.97 -18.42 -30.06
CA ALA A 37 -9.65 -18.38 -30.68
C ALA A 37 -8.75 -17.30 -30.05
N LEU A 38 -9.29 -16.10 -29.81
CA LEU A 38 -8.56 -15.01 -29.16
C LEU A 38 -8.23 -15.33 -27.70
N LYS A 39 -9.17 -15.96 -26.99
CA LYS A 39 -8.96 -16.42 -25.61
C LYS A 39 -7.83 -17.46 -25.53
N ASN A 40 -7.76 -18.40 -26.46
CA ASN A 40 -6.68 -19.40 -26.50
C ASN A 40 -5.32 -18.75 -26.79
N LYS A 41 -5.26 -17.76 -27.69
CA LYS A 41 -4.03 -16.98 -27.95
C LYS A 41 -3.55 -16.20 -26.73
N LEU A 42 -4.48 -15.60 -25.97
CA LEU A 42 -4.17 -14.90 -24.72
C LEU A 42 -3.64 -15.84 -23.63
N LEU A 43 -4.20 -17.06 -23.53
CA LEU A 43 -3.75 -18.07 -22.57
C LEU A 43 -2.38 -18.64 -22.94
N ALA A 44 -2.16 -18.95 -24.22
CA ALA A 44 -0.90 -19.50 -24.72
C ALA A 44 0.28 -18.54 -24.50
N ASN A 45 0.04 -17.23 -24.58
CA ASN A 45 1.06 -16.20 -24.42
C ASN A 45 0.94 -15.45 -23.08
N LYS A 46 0.22 -16.02 -22.10
CA LYS A 46 -0.09 -15.32 -20.84
C LYS A 46 1.15 -14.85 -20.11
N LYS A 47 2.17 -15.70 -20.01
CA LYS A 47 3.41 -15.39 -19.29
C LYS A 47 4.13 -14.22 -19.96
N ASP A 48 4.34 -14.29 -21.26
CA ASP A 48 5.04 -13.26 -22.02
C ASP A 48 4.26 -11.94 -22.04
N LEU A 49 2.93 -11.99 -22.09
CA LEU A 49 2.07 -10.82 -21.96
C LEU A 49 2.20 -10.17 -20.58
N VAL A 50 2.21 -10.95 -19.50
CA VAL A 50 2.39 -10.43 -18.15
C VAL A 50 3.79 -9.82 -17.98
N ASP A 51 4.82 -10.51 -18.46
CA ASP A 51 6.21 -10.05 -18.36
C ASP A 51 6.44 -8.77 -19.20
N TYR A 52 5.89 -8.72 -20.41
CA TYR A 52 5.92 -7.52 -21.27
C TYR A 52 5.12 -6.37 -20.67
N LEU A 53 3.88 -6.62 -20.22
CA LEU A 53 3.05 -5.60 -19.59
C LEU A 53 3.67 -5.12 -18.27
N ARG A 54 4.42 -5.93 -17.53
CA ARG A 54 5.15 -5.46 -16.34
C ARG A 54 6.36 -4.61 -16.70
N SER A 55 7.11 -5.03 -17.72
CA SER A 55 8.32 -4.35 -18.17
C SER A 55 8.03 -3.02 -18.87
N ASN A 56 6.89 -2.95 -19.59
CA ASN A 56 6.45 -1.80 -20.37
C ASN A 56 5.21 -1.08 -19.82
N SER A 57 4.61 -1.56 -18.72
CA SER A 57 3.75 -0.67 -17.93
C SER A 57 4.63 0.51 -17.54
N PRO A 58 4.11 1.74 -17.58
CA PRO A 58 4.79 2.81 -16.88
C PRO A 58 5.00 2.28 -15.46
N LYS A 59 6.27 2.04 -15.06
CA LYS A 59 6.63 2.04 -13.65
C LYS A 59 5.94 3.29 -13.15
N VAL A 60 4.92 3.16 -12.32
CA VAL A 60 4.19 4.31 -11.81
C VAL A 60 5.23 5.08 -11.02
N LYS A 61 5.93 5.98 -11.71
CA LYS A 61 6.54 7.14 -11.08
C LYS A 61 5.34 7.73 -10.36
N PRO A 62 5.38 7.85 -9.05
CA PRO A 62 4.26 8.44 -8.36
C PRO A 62 4.16 9.89 -8.86
N GLN A 63 3.20 10.14 -9.74
CA GLN A 63 2.95 11.45 -10.34
C GLN A 63 1.86 12.20 -9.57
N ASP A 64 1.27 11.55 -8.57
CA ASP A 64 0.22 12.11 -7.75
C ASP A 64 0.64 12.00 -6.28
N PRO A 65 1.16 13.10 -5.69
CA PRO A 65 1.50 13.16 -4.28
C PRO A 65 0.33 12.70 -3.40
N HIS A 66 -0.92 12.92 -3.81
CA HIS A 66 -2.09 12.46 -3.06
C HIS A 66 -2.18 10.93 -2.96
N LYS A 67 -1.77 10.20 -4.01
CA LYS A 67 -1.69 8.72 -3.96
C LYS A 67 -0.55 8.25 -3.07
N GLU A 68 0.59 8.94 -3.07
CA GLU A 68 1.70 8.60 -2.17
C GLU A 68 1.35 8.84 -0.71
N PHE A 69 0.73 9.98 -0.40
CA PHE A 69 0.27 10.25 0.96
C PHE A 69 -0.80 9.24 1.39
N HIS A 70 -1.73 8.89 0.51
CA HIS A 70 -2.74 7.88 0.84
C HIS A 70 -2.12 6.50 1.09
N ALA A 71 -1.17 6.08 0.25
CA ALA A 71 -0.44 4.83 0.46
C ALA A 71 0.37 4.85 1.76
N LEU A 72 1.09 5.95 2.04
CA LEU A 72 1.86 6.13 3.26
C LEU A 72 0.99 6.04 4.51
N LEU A 73 -0.16 6.74 4.53
CA LEU A 73 -1.09 6.71 5.66
C LEU A 73 -1.66 5.29 5.86
N LEU A 74 -2.07 4.62 4.78
CA LEU A 74 -2.56 3.24 4.86
C LEU A 74 -1.51 2.28 5.39
N ASP A 75 -0.27 2.37 4.91
CA ASP A 75 0.84 1.52 5.37
C ASP A 75 1.15 1.80 6.85
N THR A 76 1.23 3.07 7.24
CA THR A 76 1.46 3.50 8.62
C THR A 76 0.38 2.97 9.56
N PHE A 77 -0.90 3.12 9.21
CA PHE A 77 -2.00 2.64 10.04
C PHE A 77 -2.14 1.13 10.07
N ARG A 78 -1.79 0.43 8.97
CA ARG A 78 -1.71 -1.04 8.96
C ARG A 78 -0.65 -1.56 9.93
N GLU A 79 0.50 -0.89 10.00
CA GLU A 79 1.56 -1.25 10.95
C GLU A 79 1.17 -0.98 12.41
N ILE A 80 0.39 0.08 12.65
CA ILE A 80 -0.02 0.50 13.99
C ILE A 80 -1.18 -0.38 14.54
N ASP A 81 -1.83 -1.22 13.73
CA ASP A 81 -2.98 -2.08 14.13
C ASP A 81 -3.84 -1.44 15.24
N LEU A 82 -4.48 -0.31 14.88
CA LEU A 82 -5.24 0.55 15.80
C LEU A 82 -6.32 -0.21 16.59
N TYR A 83 -6.72 -1.40 16.14
CA TYR A 83 -7.74 -2.24 16.77
C TYR A 83 -7.22 -3.20 17.84
N ARG A 84 -5.90 -3.42 17.94
CA ARG A 84 -5.30 -4.25 19.01
C ARG A 84 -5.09 -3.50 20.32
N PHE A 85 -5.07 -2.18 20.28
CA PHE A 85 -4.90 -1.35 21.47
C PHE A 85 -6.31 -0.94 21.96
N THR A 86 -6.91 -1.78 22.79
CA THR A 86 -8.28 -1.58 23.34
C THR A 86 -8.43 -0.32 24.18
N ASP A 87 -7.33 0.12 24.80
CA ASP A 87 -7.21 1.42 25.45
C ASP A 87 -6.70 2.43 24.43
N TYR A 88 -7.11 3.68 24.51
CA TYR A 88 -6.53 4.73 23.67
C TYR A 88 -5.01 4.84 23.96
N PRO A 89 -4.10 4.71 22.98
CA PRO A 89 -2.65 4.59 23.22
C PRO A 89 -2.06 5.69 24.11
N LEU A 90 -2.42 6.95 23.85
CA LEU A 90 -1.98 8.09 24.65
C LEU A 90 -2.48 8.04 26.09
N ALA A 91 -3.72 7.57 26.31
CA ALA A 91 -4.30 7.45 27.65
C ALA A 91 -3.62 6.34 28.46
N TRP A 92 -3.36 5.18 27.84
CA TRP A 92 -2.64 4.09 28.47
C TRP A 92 -1.20 4.50 28.84
N ALA A 93 -0.49 5.16 27.92
CA ALA A 93 0.87 5.63 28.13
C ALA A 93 0.96 6.58 29.34
N LYS A 94 0.02 7.54 29.43
CA LYS A 94 -0.09 8.45 30.58
C LYS A 94 -0.37 7.70 31.88
N LYS A 95 -1.30 6.73 31.86
CA LYS A 95 -1.69 5.95 33.04
C LYS A 95 -0.51 5.15 33.63
N HIS A 96 0.41 4.69 32.79
CA HIS A 96 1.55 3.85 33.20
C HIS A 96 2.89 4.60 33.20
N GLY A 97 2.88 5.94 33.15
CA GLY A 97 4.09 6.75 33.29
C GLY A 97 4.97 6.86 32.05
N HIS A 98 4.58 6.28 30.91
CA HIS A 98 5.27 6.37 29.61
C HIS A 98 5.00 7.71 28.91
N THR A 99 5.21 8.81 29.65
CA THR A 99 4.92 10.18 29.18
C THR A 99 5.82 10.55 27.99
N ASP A 100 7.06 10.07 27.99
CA ASP A 100 8.03 10.19 26.91
C ASP A 100 7.53 9.56 25.60
N ILE A 101 7.03 8.32 25.66
CA ILE A 101 6.48 7.60 24.50
C ILE A 101 5.20 8.30 24.02
N SER A 102 4.33 8.70 24.95
CA SER A 102 3.09 9.44 24.61
C SER A 102 3.37 10.76 23.88
N LEU A 103 4.41 11.48 24.31
CA LEU A 103 4.83 12.74 23.70
C LEU A 103 5.45 12.50 22.33
N ALA A 104 6.25 11.44 22.18
CA ALA A 104 6.84 11.05 20.90
C ALA A 104 5.76 10.70 19.87
N MET A 105 4.75 9.92 20.26
CA MET A 105 3.59 9.61 19.41
C MET A 105 2.83 10.86 18.99
N PHE A 106 2.44 11.71 19.95
CA PHE A 106 1.69 12.94 19.66
C PHE A 106 2.44 13.87 18.70
N ARG A 107 3.76 14.06 18.93
CA ARG A 107 4.61 14.86 18.05
C ARG A 107 4.67 14.26 16.65
N ALA A 108 4.87 12.95 16.54
CA ALA A 108 4.98 12.28 15.25
C ALA A 108 3.67 12.37 14.45
N GLU A 109 2.53 12.15 15.10
CA GLU A 109 1.20 12.27 14.47
C GLU A 109 0.92 13.70 14.00
N THR A 110 1.18 14.69 14.86
CA THR A 110 0.94 16.10 14.53
C THR A 110 1.79 16.55 13.34
N ASN A 111 3.08 16.22 13.32
CA ASN A 111 3.96 16.61 12.23
C ASN A 111 3.71 15.81 10.95
N LEU A 112 3.33 14.53 11.03
CA LEU A 112 2.88 13.74 9.88
C LEU A 112 1.68 14.43 9.21
N ASN A 113 0.67 14.79 10.00
CA ASN A 113 -0.51 15.48 9.49
C ASN A 113 -0.15 16.83 8.84
N GLY A 114 0.71 17.62 9.47
CA GLY A 114 1.23 18.88 8.91
C GLY A 114 1.93 18.66 7.57
N ALA A 115 2.89 17.74 7.51
CA ALA A 115 3.63 17.42 6.29
C ALA A 115 2.73 16.89 5.16
N VAL A 116 1.69 16.10 5.47
CA VAL A 116 0.70 15.65 4.47
C VAL A 116 -0.11 16.83 3.92
N LEU A 117 -0.58 17.73 4.81
CA LEU A 117 -1.35 18.91 4.41
C LEU A 117 -0.54 19.88 3.55
N GLU A 118 0.73 20.10 3.92
CA GLU A 118 1.67 20.95 3.19
C GLU A 118 2.30 20.24 1.97
N LYS A 119 2.00 18.96 1.77
CA LYS A 119 2.48 18.12 0.67
C LYS A 119 4.00 17.91 0.65
N HIS A 120 4.62 17.80 1.82
CA HIS A 120 6.03 17.48 2.02
C HIS A 120 6.24 15.97 2.23
N LEU A 121 6.44 15.22 1.14
CA LEU A 121 6.45 13.76 1.20
C LEU A 121 7.58 13.15 2.04
N GLU A 122 8.81 13.64 1.90
CA GLU A 122 9.94 13.08 2.64
C GLU A 122 9.84 13.36 4.16
N GLU A 123 9.32 14.53 4.51
CA GLU A 123 9.01 14.88 5.89
C GLU A 123 7.87 13.99 6.44
N ALA A 124 6.82 13.75 5.66
CA ALA A 124 5.75 12.84 6.04
C ALA A 124 6.28 11.41 6.27
N LYS A 125 7.15 10.89 5.39
CA LYS A 125 7.81 9.57 5.56
C LYS A 125 8.62 9.51 6.86
N TYR A 126 9.37 10.56 7.17
CA TYR A 126 10.13 10.65 8.41
C TYR A 126 9.24 10.54 9.66
N TRP A 127 8.16 11.33 9.70
CA TRP A 127 7.26 11.36 10.85
C TRP A 127 6.39 10.10 10.96
N ALA A 128 5.99 9.51 9.83
CA ALA A 128 5.34 8.19 9.82
C ALA A 128 6.21 7.11 10.49
N GLY A 129 7.50 7.05 10.15
CA GLY A 129 8.43 6.11 10.77
C GLY A 129 8.60 6.35 12.28
N LYS A 130 8.63 7.62 12.71
CA LYS A 130 8.66 7.97 14.15
C LYS A 130 7.40 7.54 14.88
N LEU A 131 6.23 7.70 14.26
CA LEU A 131 4.95 7.30 14.85
C LEU A 131 4.88 5.77 15.04
N VAL A 132 5.20 5.01 13.99
CA VAL A 132 5.27 3.54 14.06
C VAL A 132 6.22 3.08 15.16
N LYS A 133 7.42 3.68 15.24
CA LYS A 133 8.42 3.33 16.25
C LYS A 133 7.88 3.54 17.66
N ALA A 134 7.37 4.74 17.96
CA ALA A 134 6.86 5.06 19.29
C ALA A 134 5.66 4.17 19.68
N TYR A 135 4.81 3.84 18.71
CA TYR A 135 3.71 2.91 18.94
C TYR A 135 4.20 1.50 19.28
N ARG A 136 5.22 1.00 18.57
CA ARG A 136 5.81 -0.33 18.85
C ARG A 136 6.43 -0.39 20.24
N GLU A 137 7.18 0.64 20.63
CA GLU A 137 7.75 0.76 21.98
C GLU A 137 6.64 0.73 23.05
N LEU A 138 5.52 1.42 22.81
CA LEU A 138 4.37 1.38 23.72
C LEU A 138 3.72 -0.02 23.79
N TYR A 139 3.56 -0.67 22.64
CA TYR A 139 2.98 -2.00 22.54
C TYR A 139 3.84 -3.05 23.27
N GLU A 140 5.16 -2.98 23.10
CA GLU A 140 6.12 -3.80 23.83
C GLU A 140 6.04 -3.55 25.34
N ALA A 141 6.03 -2.28 25.77
CA ALA A 141 5.87 -1.92 27.19
C ALA A 141 4.58 -2.49 27.80
N LYS A 142 3.47 -2.45 27.06
CA LYS A 142 2.21 -3.05 27.51
C LYS A 142 2.31 -4.57 27.67
N ASN A 143 2.93 -5.27 26.71
CA ASN A 143 3.08 -6.72 26.81
C ASN A 143 4.03 -7.15 27.92
N THR A 144 5.04 -6.34 28.24
CA THR A 144 5.92 -6.63 29.39
C THR A 144 5.20 -6.51 30.73
N LEU A 145 4.23 -5.60 30.86
CA LEU A 145 3.42 -5.45 32.07
C LEU A 145 2.30 -6.51 32.18
N GLY A 146 1.88 -7.11 31.06
CA GLY A 146 0.89 -8.19 31.02
C GLY A 146 1.46 -9.59 31.26
N GLY A 147 2.76 -9.74 31.51
CA GLY A 147 3.41 -11.02 31.84
C GLY A 147 3.37 -11.38 33.34
N GLU A 148 2.88 -10.49 34.20
CA GLU A 148 2.66 -10.74 35.63
C GLU A 148 1.16 -10.88 35.90
N GLY A 149 0.62 -12.08 35.70
CA GLY A 149 -0.69 -12.43 36.25
C GLY A 149 -1.63 -13.12 35.28
N ASP A 150 -1.33 -14.38 34.98
CA ASP A 150 -2.37 -15.41 34.88
C ASP A 150 -1.79 -16.66 35.55
N ASN A 151 -2.03 -16.75 36.86
CA ASN A 151 -1.80 -17.91 37.71
C ASN A 151 -3.12 -18.23 38.41
#